data_AF-A0A8J2QKR5-F1
#
_entry.id   AF-A0A8J2QKR5-F1
#
_cell.length_a   1.000
_cell.length_b   1.000
_cell.length_c   1.000
_cell.angle_alpha   90.00
_cell.angle_beta   90.00
_cell.angle_gamma   90.00
#
_symmetry.space_group_name_H-M   'P 1'
#
loop_
_entity.id
_entity.type
_entity.pdbx_description
1 polymer ?
#
loop_
_entity_poly.entity_id
_entity_poly.type
_entity_poly.pdbx_seq_one_letter_code
_entity_poly.pdbx_strand_id
1 'polypeptide(L)'
;MTDVIKDTEESNDTKELNGVLDNIKHPLEDKWCIWLCTYNKKNWEGDLVNLTSFDTVEDWWCLYHHMKPPSELDFDQDYAIFKNGISPTWEDEANKNGGRWIFSFGRHRSELDSKWLLTVLILIGATLTEKEAVCGAVVNIRRDKIKIGMIF
;
A
#
# COMPACT_ATOMS: atom_id res chain seq x y z
N MET A 1 -17.67 -1.31 -55.41
CA MET A 1 -18.10 -0.73 -54.14
C MET A 1 -17.26 -1.44 -53.08
N THR A 2 -15.96 -1.13 -52.95
CA THR A 2 -15.37 -0.12 -52.02
C THR A 2 -16.06 -0.21 -50.65
N ASP A 3 -15.38 -0.60 -49.57
CA ASP A 3 -14.29 0.13 -48.92
C ASP A 3 -13.30 -0.85 -48.25
N VAL A 4 -12.00 -0.87 -48.58
CA VAL A 4 -10.89 -0.12 -47.92
C VAL A 4 -11.10 0.12 -46.42
N ILE A 5 -10.77 -0.88 -45.59
CA ILE A 5 -10.24 -0.62 -44.24
C ILE A 5 -8.72 -0.57 -44.42
N LYS A 6 -8.16 0.64 -44.33
CA LYS A 6 -6.72 0.88 -44.27
C LYS A 6 -6.23 0.34 -42.93
N ASP A 7 -5.34 -0.66 -42.98
CA ASP A 7 -4.37 -0.87 -41.91
C ASP A 7 -3.64 0.46 -41.74
N THR A 8 -3.92 1.13 -40.62
CA THR A 8 -3.23 2.39 -40.30
C THR A 8 -1.88 1.97 -39.76
N GLU A 9 -0.85 2.06 -40.60
CA GLU A 9 0.54 1.91 -40.18
C GLU A 9 0.80 2.92 -39.06
N GLU A 10 0.90 2.44 -37.81
CA GLU A 10 1.37 3.26 -36.70
C GLU A 10 2.76 3.79 -37.06
N SER A 11 2.90 5.11 -37.13
CA SER A 11 4.17 5.75 -37.44
C SER A 11 5.22 5.40 -36.38
N ASN A 12 6.49 5.30 -36.79
CA ASN A 12 7.61 5.07 -35.87
C ASN A 12 7.64 6.08 -34.70
N ASP A 13 7.21 7.32 -34.95
CA ASP A 13 7.09 8.35 -33.91
C ASP A 13 6.10 7.97 -32.81
N THR A 14 5.02 7.26 -33.15
CA THR A 14 4.01 6.81 -32.18
C THR A 14 4.52 5.66 -31.32
N LYS A 15 5.33 4.76 -31.91
CA LYS A 15 5.96 3.64 -31.19
C LYS A 15 7.11 4.09 -30.29
N GLU A 16 7.91 5.05 -30.73
CA GLU A 16 8.95 5.66 -29.90
C GLU A 16 8.34 6.46 -28.75
N LEU A 17 7.26 7.22 -28.99
CA LEU A 17 6.55 7.92 -27.93
C LEU A 17 5.95 6.95 -26.90
N ASN A 18 5.35 5.85 -27.34
CA ASN A 18 4.83 4.82 -26.43
C ASN A 18 5.93 4.17 -25.59
N GLY A 19 7.08 3.84 -26.19
CA GLY A 19 8.24 3.30 -25.45
C GLY A 19 8.89 4.30 -24.47
N VAL A 20 8.74 5.61 -24.72
CA VAL A 20 9.13 6.66 -23.78
C VAL A 20 8.11 6.79 -22.65
N LEU A 21 6.81 6.78 -22.95
CA LEU A 21 5.73 6.83 -21.96
C LEU A 21 5.78 5.62 -21.00
N ASP A 22 6.12 4.43 -21.49
CA ASP A 22 6.31 3.21 -20.68
C ASP A 22 7.43 3.35 -19.62
N ASN A 23 8.33 4.32 -19.77
CA ASN A 23 9.42 4.60 -18.83
C ASN A 23 9.18 5.81 -17.92
N ILE A 24 8.07 6.55 -18.08
CA ILE A 24 7.75 7.67 -17.21
C ILE A 24 7.03 7.14 -15.98
N LYS A 25 7.71 7.17 -14.84
CA LYS A 25 7.11 6.92 -13.53
C LYS A 25 6.59 8.20 -12.89
N HIS A 26 5.51 8.08 -12.14
CA HIS A 26 4.91 9.19 -11.40
C HIS A 26 5.39 9.17 -9.94
N PRO A 27 6.21 10.14 -9.52
CA PRO A 27 6.74 10.18 -8.15
C PRO A 27 5.63 10.46 -7.14
N LEU A 28 5.73 9.82 -5.99
CA LEU A 28 4.92 10.10 -4.81
C LEU A 28 5.52 11.27 -4.01
N GLU A 29 4.71 11.93 -3.20
CA GLU A 29 5.17 12.99 -2.28
C GLU A 29 6.19 12.46 -1.27
N ASP A 30 5.91 11.28 -0.72
CA ASP A 30 6.72 10.60 0.28
C ASP A 30 7.16 9.23 -0.25
N LYS A 31 8.34 8.78 0.18
CA LYS A 31 8.75 7.38 0.03
C LYS A 31 8.10 6.54 1.13
N TRP A 32 7.60 5.37 0.78
CA TRP A 32 6.87 4.48 1.70
C TRP A 32 7.57 3.12 1.81
N CYS A 33 7.44 2.48 2.97
CA CYS A 33 7.95 1.15 3.28
C CYS A 33 6.79 0.22 3.65
N ILE A 34 6.78 -0.98 3.08
CA ILE A 34 5.81 -2.03 3.42
C ILE A 34 6.45 -2.98 4.42
N TRP A 35 5.73 -3.27 5.49
CA TRP A 35 6.15 -4.16 6.56
C TRP A 35 5.14 -5.28 6.75
N LEU A 36 5.65 -6.44 7.16
CA LEU A 36 4.86 -7.59 7.59
C LEU A 36 5.24 -7.92 9.03
N CYS A 37 4.24 -7.94 9.90
CA CYS A 37 4.39 -8.47 11.25
C CYS A 37 3.76 -9.86 11.31
N THR A 38 4.51 -10.83 11.82
CA THR A 38 3.99 -12.20 12.05
C THR A 38 4.14 -12.59 13.51
N TYR A 39 3.07 -13.04 14.14
CA TYR A 39 3.12 -13.52 15.51
C TYR A 39 3.25 -15.05 15.52
N ASN A 40 4.37 -15.56 16.01
CA ASN A 40 4.57 -17.00 16.19
C ASN A 40 4.22 -17.38 17.64
N LYS A 41 3.63 -18.57 17.85
CA LYS A 41 3.39 -19.14 19.19
C LYS A 41 4.64 -19.18 20.08
N LYS A 42 5.84 -19.21 19.48
CA LYS A 42 7.12 -19.21 20.20
C LYS A 42 7.67 -17.81 20.52
N ASN A 43 7.24 -16.79 19.79
CA ASN A 43 7.77 -15.43 19.93
C ASN A 43 6.59 -14.45 19.96
N TRP A 44 6.14 -14.13 21.18
CA TRP A 44 4.97 -13.28 21.42
C TRP A 44 5.21 -11.82 21.03
N GLU A 45 6.47 -11.39 20.95
CA GLU A 45 6.87 -10.04 20.55
C GLU A 45 6.57 -9.73 19.07
N GLY A 46 6.31 -10.76 18.26
CA GLY A 46 6.08 -10.63 16.83
C GLY A 46 7.38 -10.39 16.05
N ASP A 47 7.49 -10.98 14.87
CA ASP A 47 8.59 -10.72 13.95
C ASP A 47 8.15 -9.66 12.93
N LEU A 48 8.69 -8.46 13.08
CA LEU A 48 8.40 -7.32 12.22
C LEU A 48 9.50 -7.18 11.17
N VAL A 49 9.13 -7.39 9.91
CA VAL A 49 10.06 -7.38 8.79
C VAL A 49 9.69 -6.28 7.80
N ASN A 50 10.66 -5.44 7.44
CA ASN A 50 10.54 -4.54 6.29
C ASN A 50 10.67 -5.38 5.02
N LEU A 51 9.61 -5.42 4.21
CA LEU A 51 9.59 -6.20 2.98
C LEU A 51 10.24 -5.44 1.82
N THR A 52 9.86 -4.18 1.64
CA THR A 52 10.27 -3.37 0.48
C THR A 52 9.89 -1.90 0.69
N SER A 53 10.39 -1.03 -0.19
CA SER A 53 10.05 0.39 -0.25
C SER A 53 9.70 0.82 -1.67
N PHE A 54 8.87 1.85 -1.81
CA PHE A 54 8.48 2.43 -3.08
C PHE A 54 8.31 3.95 -2.96
N ASP A 55 8.58 4.69 -4.04
CA ASP A 55 8.44 6.14 -4.14
C ASP A 55 7.75 6.58 -5.44
N THR A 56 7.16 5.64 -6.18
CA THR A 56 6.38 5.92 -7.39
C THR A 56 5.05 5.17 -7.39
N VAL A 57 4.08 5.69 -8.15
CA VAL A 57 2.75 5.09 -8.31
C VAL A 57 2.83 3.72 -8.99
N GLU A 58 3.69 3.58 -9.99
CA GLU A 58 3.89 2.33 -10.74
C GLU A 58 4.50 1.25 -9.87
N ASP A 59 5.47 1.61 -9.02
CA ASP A 59 6.08 0.65 -8.10
C ASP A 59 5.06 0.18 -7.05
N TRP A 60 4.20 1.07 -6.55
CA TRP A 60 3.08 0.67 -5.69
C TRP A 60 2.16 -0.34 -6.38
N TRP A 61 1.69 -0.06 -7.60
CA TRP A 61 0.80 -0.98 -8.32
C TRP A 61 1.46 -2.32 -8.64
N CYS A 62 2.74 -2.30 -9.02
CA CYS A 62 3.51 -3.52 -9.20
C CYS A 62 3.54 -4.36 -7.92
N LEU A 63 3.83 -3.74 -6.77
CA LEU A 63 3.84 -4.42 -5.48
C LEU A 63 2.45 -4.94 -5.09
N TYR A 64 1.41 -4.11 -5.23
CA TYR A 64 0.03 -4.48 -4.91
C TYR A 64 -0.43 -5.74 -5.65
N HIS A 65 -0.04 -5.89 -6.92
CA HIS A 65 -0.41 -7.06 -7.72
C HIS A 65 0.41 -8.32 -7.44
N HIS A 66 1.63 -8.19 -6.89
CA HIS A 66 2.51 -9.33 -6.59
C HIS A 66 2.49 -9.75 -5.11
N MET A 67 1.90 -8.94 -4.24
CA MET A 67 1.71 -9.25 -2.83
C MET A 67 0.40 -9.99 -2.58
N LYS A 68 0.37 -10.78 -1.50
CA LYS A 68 -0.90 -11.35 -1.03
C LYS A 68 -1.82 -10.22 -0.58
N PRO A 69 -3.11 -10.24 -0.96
CA PRO A 69 -4.05 -9.27 -0.44
C PRO A 69 -4.31 -9.51 1.07
N PRO A 70 -4.72 -8.50 1.84
CA PRO A 70 -4.99 -8.64 3.28
C PRO A 70 -6.03 -9.73 3.61
N SER A 71 -7.00 -9.97 2.71
CA SER A 71 -7.99 -11.03 2.85
C SER A 71 -7.41 -12.45 2.81
N GLU A 72 -6.19 -12.63 2.30
CA GLU A 72 -5.49 -13.91 2.22
C GLU A 72 -4.39 -14.09 3.29
N LEU A 73 -4.18 -13.09 4.15
CA LEU A 73 -3.25 -13.21 5.27
C LEU A 73 -3.73 -14.24 6.30
N ASP A 74 -2.78 -14.92 6.92
CA ASP A 74 -3.08 -15.80 8.04
C ASP A 74 -3.56 -14.97 9.25
N PHE A 75 -4.23 -15.64 10.19
CA PHE A 75 -4.53 -14.99 11.47
C PHE A 75 -3.23 -14.63 12.19
N ASP A 76 -3.26 -13.50 12.90
CA ASP A 76 -2.10 -12.99 13.62
C ASP A 76 -0.95 -12.62 12.66
N GLN A 77 -1.31 -12.13 11.49
CA GLN A 77 -0.43 -11.39 10.57
C GLN A 77 -0.99 -10.00 10.32
N ASP A 78 -0.08 -9.03 10.22
CA ASP A 78 -0.40 -7.63 9.97
C ASP A 78 0.44 -7.09 8.82
N TYR A 79 -0.20 -6.34 7.92
CA TYR A 79 0.52 -5.44 7.03
C TYR A 79 0.57 -4.04 7.61
N ALA A 80 1.67 -3.35 7.38
CA ALA A 80 1.84 -1.95 7.68
C ALA A 80 2.51 -1.23 6.51
N ILE A 81 2.09 0.00 6.23
CA ILE A 81 2.72 0.89 5.24
C ILE A 81 3.02 2.20 5.95
N PHE A 82 4.30 2.56 6.03
CA PHE A 82 4.78 3.72 6.77
C PHE A 82 5.73 4.55 5.93
N LYS A 83 5.82 5.84 6.21
CA LYS A 83 6.81 6.70 5.55
C LYS A 83 8.22 6.18 5.82
N ASN A 84 9.10 6.33 4.84
CA ASN A 84 10.47 5.87 4.92
C ASN A 84 11.21 6.53 6.09
N GLY A 85 11.87 5.73 6.91
CA GLY A 85 12.53 6.19 8.13
C GLY A 85 11.66 6.13 9.39
N ILE A 86 10.37 5.82 9.27
CA ILE A 86 9.47 5.57 10.40
C ILE A 86 9.18 4.08 10.49
N SER A 87 9.48 3.49 11.64
CA SER A 87 9.15 2.10 11.95
C SER A 87 7.71 2.00 12.47
N PRO A 88 6.97 0.90 12.17
CA PRO A 88 5.58 0.73 12.60
C PRO A 88 5.49 0.27 14.07
N THR A 89 6.28 0.87 14.95
CA THR A 89 6.34 0.56 16.37
C THR A 89 6.06 1.81 17.22
N TRP A 90 5.65 1.61 18.47
CA TRP A 90 5.29 2.73 19.35
C TRP A 90 6.51 3.44 19.93
N GLU A 91 7.68 2.78 19.91
CA GLU A 91 8.96 3.32 20.35
C GLU A 91 9.54 4.33 19.36
N ASP A 92 9.09 4.32 18.10
CA ASP A 92 9.53 5.28 17.09
C ASP A 92 9.20 6.72 17.52
N GLU A 93 10.17 7.61 17.37
CA GLU A 93 10.05 9.01 17.75
C GLU A 93 8.87 9.71 17.06
N ALA A 94 8.53 9.32 15.83
CA ALA A 94 7.40 9.87 15.11
C ALA A 94 6.05 9.39 15.67
N ASN A 95 5.98 8.16 16.18
CA ASN A 95 4.73 7.55 16.64
C ASN A 95 4.47 7.76 18.14
N LYS A 96 5.51 7.92 18.97
CA LYS A 96 5.41 7.85 20.44
C LYS A 96 4.50 8.91 21.09
N ASN A 97 4.40 10.09 20.47
CA ASN A 97 3.57 11.21 20.95
C ASN A 97 2.32 11.41 20.10
N GLY A 98 2.08 10.48 19.17
CA GLY A 98 1.03 10.54 18.19
C GLY A 98 -0.25 9.86 18.64
N GLY A 99 -1.00 9.37 17.67
CA GLY A 99 -2.27 8.69 17.88
C GLY A 99 -2.63 7.75 16.75
N ARG A 100 -3.76 7.07 16.90
CA ARG A 100 -4.29 6.23 15.84
C ARG A 100 -5.80 6.29 15.72
N TRP A 101 -6.27 6.39 14.50
CA TRP A 101 -7.66 6.17 14.15
C TRP A 101 -7.83 4.70 13.76
N ILE A 102 -8.78 3.99 14.39
CA ILE A 102 -9.01 2.58 14.12
C ILE A 102 -10.45 2.36 13.65
N PHE A 103 -10.58 1.77 12.48
CA PHE A 103 -11.83 1.20 11.99
C PHE A 103 -11.82 -0.29 12.30
N SER A 104 -12.77 -0.72 13.14
CA SER A 104 -12.94 -2.13 13.51
C SER A 104 -14.09 -2.74 12.73
N PHE A 105 -13.81 -3.86 12.08
CA PHE A 105 -14.77 -4.64 11.32
C PHE A 105 -15.01 -6.00 11.99
N GLY A 106 -16.13 -6.64 11.64
CA GLY A 106 -16.37 -8.04 12.01
C GLY A 106 -15.36 -8.99 11.35
N ARG A 107 -15.51 -10.28 11.59
CA ARG A 107 -14.65 -11.33 11.00
C ARG A 107 -14.78 -11.50 9.48
N HIS A 108 -15.79 -10.89 8.86
CA HIS A 108 -16.02 -11.01 7.43
C HIS A 108 -14.97 -10.22 6.66
N ARG A 109 -14.19 -10.92 5.84
CA ARG A 109 -13.15 -10.34 4.98
C ARG A 109 -13.72 -9.76 3.67
N SER A 110 -15.04 -9.79 3.50
CA SER A 110 -15.70 -9.17 2.35
C SER A 110 -15.33 -7.69 2.27
N GLU A 111 -14.85 -7.27 1.09
CA GLU A 111 -14.40 -5.90 0.80
C GLU A 111 -13.17 -5.44 1.61
N LEU A 112 -12.50 -6.31 2.36
CA LEU A 112 -11.30 -5.93 3.12
C LEU A 112 -10.21 -5.38 2.21
N ASP A 113 -9.98 -6.04 1.07
CA ASP A 113 -8.94 -5.64 0.12
C ASP A 113 -9.24 -4.28 -0.50
N SER A 114 -10.50 -4.00 -0.82
CA SER A 114 -10.93 -2.70 -1.33
C SER A 114 -10.78 -1.61 -0.27
N LYS A 115 -11.16 -1.87 1.00
CA LYS A 115 -11.00 -0.91 2.10
C LYS A 115 -9.53 -0.62 2.39
N TRP A 116 -8.69 -1.66 2.37
CA TRP A 116 -7.25 -1.52 2.55
C TRP A 116 -6.63 -0.74 1.39
N LEU A 117 -6.95 -1.10 0.14
CA LEU A 117 -6.47 -0.39 -1.05
C LEU A 117 -6.83 1.09 -0.99
N LEU A 118 -8.10 1.43 -0.70
CA LEU A 118 -8.53 2.82 -0.55
C LEU A 118 -7.76 3.56 0.54
N THR A 119 -7.50 2.90 1.67
CA THR A 119 -6.69 3.47 2.75
C THR A 119 -5.30 3.82 2.24
N VAL A 120 -4.62 2.87 1.59
CA VAL A 120 -3.26 3.10 1.06
C VAL A 120 -3.25 4.20 -0.01
N LEU A 121 -4.23 4.22 -0.92
CA LEU A 121 -4.34 5.26 -1.95
C LEU A 121 -4.53 6.67 -1.34
N ILE A 122 -5.28 6.80 -0.25
CA ILE A 122 -5.42 8.06 0.49
C ILE A 122 -4.07 8.48 1.10
N LEU A 123 -3.30 7.53 1.65
CA LEU A 123 -1.98 7.80 2.21
C LEU A 123 -0.98 8.25 1.15
N ILE A 124 -0.76 7.43 0.12
CA ILE A 124 0.28 7.69 -0.90
C ILE A 124 -0.10 8.84 -1.82
N GLY A 125 -1.40 9.08 -2.04
CA GLY A 125 -1.90 10.20 -2.82
C GLY A 125 -1.82 11.54 -2.09
N ALA A 126 -1.44 11.55 -0.81
CA ALA A 126 -1.26 12.76 0.00
C ALA A 126 -2.48 13.70 -0.02
N THR A 127 -3.69 13.15 -0.05
CA THR A 127 -4.95 13.91 -0.22
C THR A 127 -5.53 14.45 1.09
N LEU A 128 -4.87 14.19 2.23
CA LEU A 128 -5.31 14.62 3.56
C LEU A 128 -4.80 16.03 3.85
N THR A 129 -5.61 16.84 4.54
CA THR A 129 -5.21 18.20 4.94
C THR A 129 -3.96 18.20 5.80
N GLU A 130 -3.85 17.26 6.74
CA GLU A 130 -2.71 17.11 7.67
C GLU A 130 -1.78 15.95 7.23
N LYS A 131 -1.44 15.89 5.93
CA LYS A 131 -0.63 14.80 5.35
C LYS A 131 0.76 14.63 5.98
N GLU A 132 1.33 15.70 6.53
CA GLU A 132 2.64 15.70 7.20
C GLU A 132 2.58 14.98 8.54
N ALA A 133 1.44 15.05 9.22
CA ALA A 133 1.22 14.38 10.50
C ALA A 133 0.95 12.88 10.33
N VAL A 134 0.69 12.38 9.12
CA VAL A 134 0.45 10.94 8.91
C VAL A 134 1.78 10.18 8.90
N CYS A 135 1.92 9.20 9.77
CA CYS A 135 3.08 8.31 9.82
C CYS A 135 2.90 7.06 8.94
N GLY A 136 1.68 6.51 8.91
CA GLY A 136 1.41 5.27 8.19
C GLY A 136 0.02 4.68 8.42
N ALA A 137 -0.19 3.47 7.93
CA ALA A 137 -1.40 2.69 8.13
C ALA A 137 -1.08 1.22 8.41
N VAL A 138 -1.98 0.56 9.13
CA VAL A 138 -1.88 -0.86 9.50
C VAL A 138 -3.19 -1.58 9.19
N VAL A 139 -3.11 -2.83 8.77
CA VAL A 139 -4.25 -3.75 8.73
C VAL A 139 -3.93 -4.94 9.61
N ASN A 140 -4.78 -5.18 10.61
CA ASN A 140 -4.61 -6.27 11.55
C ASN A 140 -5.65 -7.36 11.31
N ILE A 141 -5.16 -8.58 11.11
CA ILE A 141 -5.99 -9.76 10.88
C ILE A 141 -6.01 -10.61 12.15
N ARG A 142 -7.14 -10.62 12.86
CA ARG A 142 -7.37 -11.50 14.02
C ARG A 142 -8.58 -12.38 13.76
N ARG A 143 -8.75 -13.44 14.56
CA ARG A 143 -9.83 -14.42 14.39
C ARG A 143 -11.23 -13.81 14.48
N ASP A 144 -11.42 -12.91 15.42
CA ASP A 144 -12.75 -12.38 15.73
C ASP A 144 -13.01 -10.99 15.13
N LYS A 145 -11.94 -10.26 14.84
CA LYS A 145 -12.01 -8.86 14.41
C LYS A 145 -10.91 -8.55 13.40
N ILE A 146 -11.26 -7.71 12.44
CA ILE A 146 -10.31 -7.11 11.51
C ILE A 146 -10.24 -5.63 11.83
N LYS A 147 -9.05 -5.03 11.77
CA LYS A 147 -8.87 -3.60 12.03
C LYS A 147 -8.07 -2.98 10.91
N ILE A 148 -8.45 -1.79 10.48
CA ILE A 148 -7.60 -0.90 9.68
C ILE A 148 -7.34 0.33 10.54
N GLY A 149 -6.06 0.68 10.71
CA GLY A 149 -5.61 1.81 11.50
C GLY A 149 -4.83 2.80 10.67
N MET A 150 -5.06 4.08 10.89
CA MET A 150 -4.17 5.16 10.42
C MET A 150 -3.41 5.71 11.62
N ILE A 151 -2.11 5.88 11.46
CA ILE A 151 -1.17 6.31 12.49
C ILE A 151 -0.72 7.73 12.16
N PHE A 152 -0.77 8.59 13.18
CA PHE A 152 -0.36 9.97 13.14
C PHE A 152 0.69 10.19 14.21
#